data_AF-A0A7X3FJA7-F1
#
_entry.id   AF-A0A7X3FJA7-F1
#
_cell.length_a   1.000
_cell.length_b   1.000
_cell.length_c   1.000
_cell.angle_alpha   90.00
_cell.angle_beta   90.00
_cell.angle_gamma   90.00
#
_symmetry.space_group_name_H-M   'P 1'
#
loop_
_entity.id
_entity.type
_entity.pdbx_description
1 polymer ?
#
loop_
_entity_poly.entity_id
_entity_poly.type
_entity_poly.pdbx_seq_one_letter_code
_entity_poly.pdbx_strand_id
1 'polypeptide(L)'
;MAICIEFKLIKVSGTLATYQYGECLREMDGLFEVDVYKLITGEIPGDTPMSEVVRLLPSATKSEFMAYRAFRKIRNYYVEHGEYPVQGGYYA
;
A
#
# COMPACT_ATOMS: atom_id res chain seq x y z
N MET A 1 -5.39 18.96 11.93
CA MET A 1 -6.27 17.81 11.68
C MET A 1 -5.39 16.58 11.73
N ALA A 2 -5.70 15.61 12.60
CA ALA A 2 -4.93 14.38 12.65
C ALA A 2 -5.30 13.49 11.46
N ILE A 3 -4.32 13.00 10.72
CA ILE A 3 -4.48 12.03 9.64
C ILE A 3 -4.28 10.65 10.26
N CYS A 4 -5.30 9.80 10.15
CA CYS A 4 -5.27 8.44 10.66
C CYS A 4 -5.68 7.48 9.54
N ILE A 5 -4.74 6.64 9.10
CA ILE A 5 -4.93 5.68 8.01
C ILE A 5 -4.50 4.31 8.51
N GLU A 6 -5.32 3.30 8.27
CA GLU A 6 -5.00 1.88 8.52
C GLU A 6 -4.94 1.12 7.21
N PHE A 7 -4.16 0.04 7.20
CA PHE A 7 -4.10 -0.89 6.09
C PHE A 7 -3.94 -2.33 6.57
N LYS A 8 -4.41 -3.27 5.75
CA LYS A 8 -4.31 -4.71 5.99
C LYS A 8 -4.01 -5.45 4.70
N LEU A 9 -3.08 -6.39 4.76
CA LEU A 9 -2.77 -7.30 3.66
C LEU A 9 -3.93 -8.28 3.47
N ILE A 10 -4.42 -8.38 2.24
CA ILE A 10 -5.51 -9.30 1.87
C ILE A 10 -4.94 -10.59 1.30
N LYS A 11 -4.00 -10.47 0.36
CA LYS A 11 -3.35 -11.61 -0.29
C LYS A 11 -2.04 -11.21 -0.94
N VAL A 12 -1.21 -12.20 -1.20
CA VAL A 12 -0.02 -12.09 -2.03
C VAL A 12 -0.13 -13.13 -3.15
N SER A 13 -0.01 -12.69 -4.39
CA SER A 13 -0.02 -13.53 -5.60
C SER A 13 1.35 -13.45 -6.26
N GLY A 14 2.25 -14.38 -5.92
CA GLY A 14 3.65 -14.30 -6.31
C GLY A 14 4.34 -13.17 -5.55
N THR A 15 4.74 -12.10 -6.25
CA THR A 15 5.36 -10.90 -5.67
C THR A 15 4.38 -9.73 -5.49
N LEU A 16 3.18 -9.83 -6.09
CA LEU A 16 2.16 -8.79 -6.06
C LEU A 16 1.30 -8.91 -4.80
N ALA A 17 1.24 -7.85 -4.00
CA ALA A 17 0.44 -7.79 -2.79
C ALA A 17 -0.81 -6.92 -2.99
N THR A 18 -1.96 -7.41 -2.54
CA THR A 18 -3.21 -6.64 -2.49
C THR A 18 -3.47 -6.20 -1.06
N TYR A 19 -3.68 -4.90 -0.86
CA TYR A 19 -3.99 -4.30 0.43
C TYR A 19 -5.36 -3.66 0.44
N GLN A 20 -6.00 -3.75 1.60
CA GLN A 20 -7.15 -2.95 1.97
C GLN A 20 -6.68 -1.78 2.83
N TYR A 21 -7.28 -0.60 2.65
CA TYR A 21 -6.92 0.60 3.39
C TYR A 21 -8.13 1.50 3.65
N GLY A 22 -8.02 2.36 4.66
CA GLY A 22 -9.09 3.29 5.01
C GLY A 22 -8.70 4.22 6.15
N GLU A 23 -9.65 5.07 6.55
CA GLU A 23 -9.52 5.87 7.75
C GLU A 23 -9.63 4.97 8.99
N CYS A 24 -8.89 5.29 10.03
CA CYS A 24 -9.02 4.58 11.30
C CYS A 24 -10.45 4.65 11.83
N LEU A 25 -10.86 3.61 12.57
CA LEU A 25 -12.19 3.50 13.19
C LEU A 25 -13.36 3.51 12.19
N ARG A 26 -13.06 3.38 10.89
CA ARG A 26 -14.05 3.18 9.83
C ARG A 26 -13.78 1.87 9.11
N GLU A 27 -14.74 1.46 8.30
CA GLU A 27 -14.53 0.36 7.39
C GLU A 27 -13.43 0.72 6.39
N MET A 28 -12.43 -0.14 6.26
CA MET A 28 -11.40 0.02 5.23
C MET A 28 -11.99 -0.45 3.91
N ASP A 29 -12.50 0.45 3.10
CA ASP A 29 -13.21 0.13 1.87
C ASP A 29 -12.41 0.49 0.61
N GLY A 30 -11.14 0.87 0.77
CA GLY A 30 -10.18 1.11 -0.32
C GLY A 30 -9.34 -0.13 -0.60
N LEU A 31 -9.00 -0.35 -1.87
CA LEU A 31 -8.13 -1.44 -2.30
C LEU A 31 -7.04 -0.94 -3.25
N PHE A 32 -5.82 -1.45 -3.07
CA PHE A 32 -4.74 -1.24 -4.03
C PHE A 32 -3.82 -2.46 -4.13
N GLU A 33 -3.07 -2.52 -5.23
CA GLU A 33 -2.02 -3.51 -5.44
C GLU A 33 -0.66 -2.84 -5.57
N VAL A 34 0.37 -3.55 -5.11
CA VAL A 34 1.76 -3.10 -5.21
C VAL A 34 2.70 -4.30 -5.30
N ASP A 35 3.78 -4.15 -6.06
CA ASP A 35 4.88 -5.10 -6.12
C ASP A 35 6.17 -4.43 -5.62
N VAL A 36 6.36 -4.49 -4.30
CA VAL A 36 7.51 -3.86 -3.64
C VAL A 36 8.80 -4.60 -3.98
N TYR A 37 8.74 -5.92 -4.16
CA TYR A 37 9.88 -6.70 -4.61
C TYR A 37 10.41 -6.18 -5.94
N LYS A 38 9.55 -6.07 -6.96
CA LYS A 38 9.94 -5.57 -8.29
C LYS A 38 10.41 -4.12 -8.27
N LEU A 39 9.86 -3.30 -7.37
CA LEU A 39 10.32 -1.93 -7.18
C LEU A 39 11.75 -1.88 -6.62
N ILE A 40 12.10 -2.77 -5.68
CA ILE A 40 13.42 -2.82 -5.05
C ILE A 40 14.44 -3.51 -5.95
N THR A 41 14.06 -4.54 -6.70
CA THR A 41 14.96 -5.22 -7.66
C THR A 41 15.20 -4.42 -8.93
N GLY A 42 14.45 -3.35 -9.16
CA GLY A 42 14.55 -2.50 -10.35
C GLY A 42 13.85 -3.07 -11.58
N GLU A 43 13.05 -4.13 -11.43
CA GLU A 43 12.13 -4.61 -12.48
C GLU A 43 11.05 -3.56 -12.81
N ILE A 44 10.63 -2.77 -11.81
CA ILE A 44 9.86 -1.54 -12.02
C ILE A 44 10.86 -0.37 -12.05
N PRO A 45 10.96 0.36 -13.18
CA PRO A 45 11.83 1.52 -13.29
C PRO A 45 11.53 2.59 -12.23
N GLY A 46 12.57 3.24 -11.69
CA GLY A 46 12.40 4.25 -10.63
C GLY A 46 11.71 5.54 -11.07
N ASP A 47 11.61 5.79 -12.38
CA ASP A 47 10.86 6.88 -13.01
C ASP A 47 9.38 6.52 -13.29
N THR A 48 8.96 5.29 -12.95
CA THR A 48 7.57 4.86 -13.08
C THR A 48 6.65 5.75 -12.23
N PRO A 49 5.54 6.26 -12.78
CA PRO A 49 4.58 7.07 -12.03
C PRO A 49 4.04 6.33 -10.80
N MET A 50 3.84 7.06 -9.69
CA MET A 50 3.34 6.45 -8.45
C MET A 50 1.97 5.79 -8.62
N SER A 51 1.12 6.31 -9.52
CA SER A 51 -0.18 5.73 -9.87
C SER A 51 -0.07 4.37 -10.57
N GLU A 52 1.07 4.06 -11.18
CA GLU A 52 1.37 2.76 -11.79
C GLU A 52 2.05 1.81 -10.80
N VAL A 53 2.82 2.34 -9.84
CA VAL A 53 3.43 1.57 -8.73
C VAL A 53 2.36 1.13 -7.73
N VAL A 54 1.46 2.03 -7.36
CA VAL A 54 0.35 1.80 -6.42
C VAL A 54 -0.94 1.80 -7.21
N ARG A 55 -1.33 0.61 -7.68
CA ARG A 55 -2.47 0.45 -8.59
C ARG A 55 -3.75 0.36 -7.78
N LEU A 56 -4.55 1.43 -7.78
CA LEU A 56 -5.86 1.42 -7.13
C LEU A 56 -6.80 0.44 -7.82
N LEU A 57 -7.51 -0.37 -7.04
CA LEU A 57 -8.53 -1.29 -7.53
C LEU A 57 -9.93 -0.66 -7.40
N PRO A 58 -10.92 -1.13 -8.20
CA PRO A 58 -12.31 -0.74 -8.03
C PRO A 58 -12.79 -1.01 -6.59
N SER A 59 -13.06 0.07 -5.87
CA SER A 59 -13.43 0.06 -4.46
C SER A 59 -14.16 1.37 -4.11
N ALA A 60 -14.78 1.44 -2.92
CA ALA A 60 -15.56 2.61 -2.52
C ALA A 60 -14.66 3.80 -2.17
N THR A 61 -13.52 3.55 -1.50
CA THR A 61 -12.47 4.56 -1.30
C THR A 61 -11.39 4.47 -2.38
N LYS A 62 -11.25 5.55 -3.16
CA LYS A 62 -10.23 5.70 -4.22
C LYS A 62 -9.20 6.78 -3.91
N SER A 63 -8.99 7.07 -2.63
CA SER A 63 -8.07 8.12 -2.20
C SER A 63 -6.62 7.70 -2.48
N GLU A 64 -6.03 8.26 -3.54
CA GLU A 64 -4.61 8.08 -3.87
C GLU A 64 -3.71 8.54 -2.73
N PHE A 65 -4.05 9.66 -2.10
CA PHE A 65 -3.30 10.19 -0.97
C PHE A 65 -3.15 9.14 0.15
N MET A 66 -4.24 8.48 0.53
CA MET A 66 -4.23 7.48 1.59
C MET A 66 -3.46 6.22 1.17
N ALA A 67 -3.68 5.76 -0.06
CA ALA A 67 -2.95 4.61 -0.61
C ALA A 67 -1.44 4.86 -0.63
N TYR A 68 -0.98 6.04 -1.06
CA TYR A 68 0.45 6.38 -1.08
C TYR A 68 1.05 6.49 0.33
N ARG A 69 0.27 6.95 1.33
CA ARG A 69 0.71 6.96 2.73
C ARG A 69 0.85 5.55 3.30
N ALA A 70 -0.12 4.68 3.04
CA ALA A 70 -0.05 3.26 3.41
C ALA A 70 1.13 2.58 2.71
N PHE A 71 1.26 2.76 1.39
CA PHE A 71 2.37 2.23 0.59
C PHE A 71 3.74 2.63 1.15
N ARG A 72 3.94 3.89 1.55
CA ARG A 72 5.22 4.33 2.13
C ARG A 72 5.59 3.52 3.38
N LYS A 73 4.61 3.21 4.24
CA LYS A 73 4.81 2.38 5.44
C LYS A 73 5.12 0.94 5.06
N ILE A 74 4.36 0.37 4.13
CA ILE A 74 4.54 -1.00 3.62
C ILE A 74 5.93 -1.18 3.01
N ARG A 75 6.34 -0.26 2.12
CA ARG A 75 7.65 -0.30 1.45
C ARG A 75 8.79 -0.24 2.47
N ASN A 76 8.72 0.68 3.44
CA ASN A 76 9.77 0.79 4.45
C ASN A 76 9.86 -0.50 5.29
N TYR A 77 8.73 -1.07 5.71
CA TYR A 77 8.71 -2.34 6.42
C TYR A 77 9.32 -3.47 5.58
N TYR A 78 8.94 -3.57 4.30
CA TYR A 78 9.47 -4.59 3.40
C TYR A 78 10.99 -4.47 3.21
N VAL A 79 11.53 -3.26 3.12
CA VAL A 79 12.98 -3.04 3.04
C VAL A 79 13.69 -3.51 4.32
N GLU A 80 13.07 -3.34 5.48
CA GLU A 80 13.66 -3.70 6.77
C GLU A 80 13.54 -5.22 7.08
N HIS A 81 12.41 -5.83 6.72
CA HIS A 81 12.07 -7.19 7.11
C HIS A 81 12.11 -8.22 5.97
N GLY A 82 12.11 -7.78 4.71
CA GLY A 82 12.07 -8.65 3.54
C GLY A 82 10.71 -9.29 3.26
N GLU A 83 9.66 -8.90 3.97
CA GLU A 83 8.31 -9.44 3.83
C GLU A 83 7.23 -8.35 3.89
N TYR A 84 6.03 -8.68 3.41
CA TYR A 84 4.89 -7.78 3.43
C TYR A 84 4.27 -7.70 4.84
N PRO A 85 4.09 -6.50 5.42
CA PRO A 85 3.44 -6.37 6.72
C PRO A 85 1.97 -6.77 6.61
N VAL A 86 1.51 -7.64 7.52
CA VAL A 86 0.11 -8.10 7.55
C VAL A 86 -0.87 -6.96 7.82
N GLN A 87 -0.46 -5.97 8.63
CA GLN A 87 -1.26 -4.80 8.97
C GLN A 87 -0.38 -3.64 9.42
N GLY A 88 -0.92 -2.43 9.41
CA GLY A 88 -0.24 -1.26 9.97
C GLY A 88 -1.04 0.02 9.77
N GLY A 89 -0.40 1.16 10.07
CA GLY A 89 -1.05 2.45 9.96
C GLY A 89 -0.11 3.65 9.83
N TYR A 90 -0.70 4.77 9.45
CA TYR A 90 -0.07 6.09 9.39
C TYR A 90 -0.86 7.06 10.27
N TYR A 91 -0.17 7.69 11.20
CA TYR A 91 -0.72 8.59 12.22
C TYR A 91 0.11 9.87 12.22
N ALA A 92 -0.49 11.01 11.93
CA ALA A 92 0.17 12.32 11.90
C ALA A 92 -0.77 13.46 12.29
#